data_AF-A0A0B1PDS8-F1
#
_entry.id   AF-A0A0B1PDS8-F1
#
_cell.length_a   1.000
_cell.length_b   1.000
_cell.length_c   1.000
_cell.angle_alpha   90.00
_cell.angle_beta   90.00
_cell.angle_gamma   90.00
#
_symmetry.space_group_name_H-M   'P 1'
#
loop_
_entity.id
_entity.type
_entity.pdbx_description
1 polymer ?
#
loop_
_entity_poly.entity_id
_entity_poly.type
_entity_poly.pdbx_seq_one_letter_code
_entity_poly.pdbx_strand_id
1 'polypeptide(L)'
;MKYLIQEGYVKPGSFTAKLIGLSLAFTLSGFLHWAAMFTAIGDTLPLYELIFFILQGVGIVLQDSVCKLFSPIIIKLPSSIRQMGNLFYTLAWFYLTGWIEADNMARSGINLVPLVPFSPMTALGFGEHDANWKSWESVTSMWFSGKNWWESGYFAC
;
A
#
# COMPACT_ATOMS: atom_id res chain seq x y z
N MET A 1 -7.93 6.77 -18.23
CA MET A 1 -8.78 7.89 -17.76
C MET A 1 -8.80 9.09 -18.69
N LYS A 2 -7.65 9.66 -19.11
CA LYS A 2 -7.62 10.82 -20.03
C LYS A 2 -8.40 10.58 -21.33
N TYR A 3 -8.23 9.41 -21.95
CA TYR A 3 -8.97 9.00 -23.14
C TYR A 3 -10.51 9.05 -22.96
N LEU A 4 -11.03 8.45 -21.89
CA LEU A 4 -12.48 8.43 -21.61
C LEU A 4 -13.10 9.82 -21.37
N ILE A 5 -12.29 10.75 -20.85
CA ILE A 5 -12.71 12.15 -20.65
C ILE A 5 -12.65 12.93 -21.97
N GLN A 6 -11.62 12.68 -22.79
CA GLN A 6 -11.43 13.34 -24.09
C GLN A 6 -12.53 12.96 -25.09
N GLU A 7 -12.95 11.68 -25.08
CA GLU A 7 -14.01 11.16 -25.96
C GLU A 7 -15.44 11.44 -25.44
N GLY A 8 -15.59 12.19 -24.33
CA GLY A 8 -16.89 12.59 -23.80
C GLY A 8 -17.70 11.48 -23.10
N TYR A 9 -17.17 10.25 -22.99
CA TYR A 9 -17.84 9.14 -22.28
C TYR A 9 -18.03 9.42 -20.78
N VAL A 10 -17.16 10.23 -20.18
CA VAL A 10 -17.18 10.51 -18.74
C VAL A 10 -16.98 12.00 -18.48
N LYS A 11 -17.90 12.63 -17.73
CA LYS A 11 -17.77 14.03 -17.33
C LYS A 11 -16.58 14.21 -16.37
N PRO A 12 -15.62 15.11 -16.68
CA PRO A 12 -14.48 15.37 -15.80
C PRO A 12 -14.95 15.88 -14.43
N GLY A 13 -14.30 15.41 -13.36
CA GLY A 13 -14.62 15.78 -11.98
C GLY A 13 -15.92 15.18 -11.42
N SER A 14 -16.65 14.37 -12.19
CA SER A 14 -17.85 13.68 -11.70
C SER A 14 -17.52 12.57 -10.70
N PHE A 15 -18.48 12.23 -9.85
CA PHE A 15 -18.37 11.07 -8.96
C PHE A 15 -18.17 9.76 -9.74
N THR A 16 -18.86 9.60 -10.86
CA THR A 16 -18.68 8.46 -11.79
C THR A 16 -17.25 8.38 -12.31
N ALA A 17 -16.64 9.51 -12.69
CA ALA A 17 -15.24 9.53 -13.09
C ALA A 17 -14.32 9.06 -11.98
N LYS A 18 -14.56 9.52 -10.75
CA LYS A 18 -13.78 9.12 -9.58
C LYS A 18 -13.90 7.61 -9.32
N LEU A 19 -15.11 7.05 -9.35
CA LEU A 19 -15.33 5.62 -9.17
C LEU A 19 -14.62 4.78 -10.25
N ILE A 20 -14.76 5.14 -11.52
CA ILE A 20 -14.06 4.42 -12.61
C ILE A 20 -12.54 4.48 -12.41
N GLY A 21 -12.01 5.65 -12.06
CA GLY A 21 -10.59 5.83 -11.79
C GLY A 21 -10.09 4.95 -10.64
N LEU A 22 -10.81 4.94 -9.51
CA LEU A 22 -10.47 4.12 -8.35
C LEU A 22 -10.59 2.63 -8.68
N SER A 23 -11.67 2.19 -9.31
CA SER A 23 -11.86 0.79 -9.68
C SER A 23 -10.74 0.28 -10.59
N LEU A 24 -10.37 1.04 -11.61
CA LEU A 24 -9.26 0.67 -12.49
C LEU A 24 -7.93 0.64 -11.74
N ALA A 25 -7.63 1.67 -10.95
CA ALA A 25 -6.36 1.75 -10.22
C ALA A 25 -6.19 0.58 -9.25
N PHE A 26 -7.18 0.33 -8.40
CA PHE A 26 -7.08 -0.72 -7.37
C PHE A 26 -7.23 -2.13 -7.93
N THR A 27 -8.00 -2.33 -9.00
CA THR A 27 -8.06 -3.65 -9.67
C THR A 27 -6.73 -3.99 -10.33
N LEU A 28 -6.13 -3.03 -11.05
CA LEU A 28 -4.81 -3.25 -11.68
C LEU A 28 -3.72 -3.47 -10.63
N SER A 29 -3.73 -2.68 -9.55
CA SER A 29 -2.79 -2.87 -8.43
C SER A 29 -2.99 -4.23 -7.77
N GLY A 30 -4.23 -4.60 -7.44
CA GLY A 30 -4.54 -5.89 -6.85
C GLY A 30 -4.17 -7.06 -7.74
N PHE A 31 -4.31 -6.94 -9.07
CA PHE A 31 -3.89 -7.98 -10.02
C PHE A 31 -2.37 -8.15 -10.06
N LEU A 32 -1.60 -7.06 -10.02
CA LEU A 32 -0.14 -7.13 -9.95
C LEU A 32 0.33 -7.82 -8.67
N HIS A 33 -0.25 -7.47 -7.53
CA HIS A 33 0.11 -8.09 -6.24
C HIS A 33 -0.39 -9.54 -6.14
N TRP A 34 -1.57 -9.85 -6.68
CA TRP A 34 -2.05 -11.21 -6.83
C TRP A 34 -1.07 -12.07 -7.63
N ALA A 35 -0.59 -11.57 -8.78
CA ALA A 35 0.38 -12.29 -9.61
C ALA A 35 1.70 -12.51 -8.85
N ALA A 36 2.17 -11.51 -8.09
CA ALA A 36 3.36 -11.63 -7.26
C ALA A 36 3.19 -12.75 -6.21
N MET A 37 2.08 -12.76 -5.46
CA MET A 37 1.82 -13.78 -4.45
C MET A 37 1.56 -15.16 -5.06
N PHE A 38 1.01 -15.24 -6.27
CA PHE A 38 0.83 -16.51 -6.99
C PHE A 38 2.17 -17.17 -7.34
N THR A 39 3.21 -16.36 -7.57
CA THR A 39 4.57 -16.84 -7.86
C THR A 39 5.49 -16.86 -6.64
N ALA A 40 5.00 -16.44 -5.47
CA ALA A 40 5.81 -16.34 -4.26
C ALA A 40 6.18 -17.71 -3.70
N ILE A 41 7.28 -17.75 -2.96
CA ILE A 41 7.72 -18.95 -2.24
C ILE A 41 6.88 -19.05 -0.97
N GLY A 42 6.12 -20.13 -0.80
CA GLY A 42 5.31 -20.39 0.40
C GLY A 42 3.83 -20.62 0.10
N ASP A 43 3.07 -21.02 1.12
CA ASP A 43 1.63 -21.26 1.02
C ASP A 43 0.85 -19.95 1.23
N THR A 44 0.92 -19.08 0.22
CA THR A 44 0.26 -17.77 0.20
C THR A 44 -1.21 -17.87 -0.20
N LEU A 45 -1.97 -16.80 0.04
CA LEU A 45 -3.36 -16.65 -0.38
C LEU A 45 -3.46 -15.51 -1.40
N PRO A 46 -3.16 -15.73 -2.70
CA PRO A 46 -3.07 -14.64 -3.69
C PRO A 46 -4.30 -13.73 -3.76
N LEU A 47 -5.50 -14.29 -3.54
CA LEU A 47 -6.75 -13.52 -3.55
C LEU A 47 -6.83 -12.46 -2.45
N TYR A 48 -6.10 -12.64 -1.34
CA TYR A 48 -6.06 -11.66 -0.25
C TYR A 48 -5.47 -10.33 -0.72
N GLU A 49 -4.48 -10.35 -1.60
CA GLU A 49 -3.94 -9.12 -2.21
C GLU A 49 -5.01 -8.37 -2.99
N LEU A 50 -5.74 -9.07 -3.87
CA LEU A 50 -6.80 -8.46 -4.65
C LEU A 50 -7.88 -7.83 -3.75
N ILE A 51 -8.27 -8.53 -2.68
CA ILE A 51 -9.24 -8.04 -1.68
C ILE A 51 -8.68 -6.80 -0.97
N PHE A 52 -7.44 -6.84 -0.52
CA PHE A 52 -6.79 -5.74 0.19
C PHE A 52 -6.78 -4.45 -0.65
N PHE A 53 -6.38 -4.53 -1.92
CA PHE A 53 -6.37 -3.37 -2.81
C PHE A 53 -7.77 -2.85 -3.12
N ILE A 54 -8.76 -3.73 -3.34
CA ILE A 54 -10.16 -3.31 -3.50
C ILE A 54 -10.65 -2.56 -2.26
N LEU A 55 -10.32 -3.05 -1.05
CA LEU A 55 -10.67 -2.38 0.20
C LEU A 55 -10.07 -0.98 0.32
N GLN A 56 -8.88 -0.71 -0.24
CA GLN A 56 -8.32 0.65 -0.24
C GLN A 56 -9.17 1.61 -1.08
N GLY A 57 -9.70 1.15 -2.22
CA GLY A 57 -10.68 1.90 -3.00
C GLY A 57 -11.95 2.21 -2.22
N VAL A 58 -12.47 1.22 -1.49
CA VAL A 58 -13.64 1.39 -0.59
C VAL A 58 -13.33 2.42 0.50
N GLY A 59 -12.16 2.33 1.14
CA GLY A 59 -11.72 3.27 2.17
C GLY A 59 -11.68 4.71 1.67
N ILE A 60 -11.22 4.96 0.45
CA ILE A 60 -11.20 6.30 -0.15
C ILE A 60 -12.62 6.83 -0.40
N VAL A 61 -13.54 5.99 -0.91
CA VAL A 61 -14.94 6.37 -1.14
C VAL A 61 -15.65 6.67 0.18
N LEU A 62 -15.38 5.87 1.22
CA LEU A 62 -15.93 6.06 2.55
C LEU A 62 -15.45 7.39 3.16
N GLN A 63 -14.14 7.66 3.15
CA GLN A 63 -13.58 8.91 3.66
C GLN A 63 -14.16 10.13 2.93
N ASP A 64 -14.23 10.06 1.59
CA ASP A 64 -14.78 11.14 0.76
C ASP A 64 -16.25 11.41 1.09
N SER A 65 -17.04 10.36 1.31
CA SER A 65 -18.46 10.47 1.64
C SER A 65 -18.66 11.10 3.02
N VAL A 66 -17.88 10.68 4.02
CA VAL A 66 -17.89 11.27 5.36
C VAL A 66 -17.44 12.74 5.31
N CYS A 67 -16.36 13.04 4.61
CA CYS A 67 -15.86 14.41 4.44
C CYS A 67 -16.89 15.33 3.76
N LYS A 68 -17.64 14.82 2.78
CA LYS A 68 -18.72 15.56 2.13
C LYS A 68 -19.89 15.80 3.07
N LEU A 69 -20.31 14.77 3.82
CA LEU A 69 -21.42 14.86 4.77
C LEU A 69 -21.13 15.89 5.88
N PHE A 70 -19.91 15.89 6.41
CA PHE A 70 -19.49 16.79 7.49
C PHE A 70 -18.76 18.06 6.99
N SER A 71 -18.82 18.34 5.69
CA SER A 71 -18.13 19.47 5.06
C SER A 71 -18.38 20.81 5.77
N PRO A 72 -19.63 21.20 6.16
CA PRO A 72 -19.87 22.50 6.81
C PRO A 72 -19.12 22.70 8.13
N ILE A 73 -18.74 21.61 8.80
CA ILE A 73 -17.97 21.62 10.04
C ILE A 73 -16.48 21.54 9.72
N ILE A 74 -16.08 20.59 8.86
CA ILE A 74 -14.67 20.32 8.55
C ILE A 74 -13.99 21.54 7.91
N ILE A 75 -14.68 22.30 7.05
CA ILE A 75 -14.09 23.48 6.40
C ILE A 75 -13.72 24.61 7.39
N LYS A 76 -14.34 24.63 8.58
CA LYS A 76 -14.06 25.62 9.62
C LYS A 76 -12.87 25.25 10.51
N LEU A 77 -12.39 24.00 10.42
CA LEU A 77 -11.27 23.52 11.21
C LEU A 77 -9.92 24.00 10.61
N PRO A 78 -8.91 24.29 11.46
CA PRO A 78 -7.57 24.60 10.99
C PRO A 78 -6.97 23.41 10.22
N SER A 79 -6.04 23.71 9.30
CA SER A 79 -5.41 22.73 8.41
C SER A 79 -4.76 21.55 9.16
N SER A 80 -4.11 21.81 10.29
CA SER A 80 -3.46 20.78 11.12
C SER A 80 -4.45 19.74 11.62
N ILE A 81 -5.63 20.16 12.09
CA ILE A 81 -6.67 19.23 12.59
C ILE A 81 -7.19 18.37 11.44
N ARG A 82 -7.40 18.96 10.26
CA ARG A 82 -7.84 18.21 9.07
C ARG A 82 -6.80 17.18 8.62
N GLN A 83 -5.51 17.55 8.65
CA GLN A 83 -4.41 16.63 8.31
C GLN A 83 -4.28 15.50 9.33
N MET A 84 -4.38 15.80 10.63
CA MET A 84 -4.40 14.77 11.68
C MET A 84 -5.59 13.84 11.52
N GLY A 85 -6.78 14.35 11.20
CA GLY A 85 -7.95 13.54 10.90
C GLY A 85 -7.75 12.58 9.73
N ASN A 86 -7.13 13.05 8.64
CA ASN A 86 -6.77 12.19 7.51
C ASN A 86 -5.77 11.11 7.92
N LEU A 87 -4.74 11.47 8.70
CA LEU A 87 -3.75 10.51 9.19
C LEU A 87 -4.40 9.43 10.06
N PHE A 88 -5.20 9.82 11.05
CA PHE A 88 -5.88 8.88 11.94
C PHE A 88 -6.85 7.98 11.18
N TYR A 89 -7.59 8.53 10.22
CA TYR A 89 -8.46 7.73 9.37
C TYR A 89 -7.66 6.66 8.61
N THR A 90 -6.58 7.07 7.95
CA THR A 90 -5.71 6.16 7.18
C THR A 90 -5.10 5.09 8.07
N LEU A 91 -4.58 5.44 9.25
CA LEU A 91 -4.01 4.49 10.20
C LEU A 91 -5.07 3.51 10.72
N ALA A 92 -6.27 4.00 11.06
CA ALA A 92 -7.37 3.15 11.49
C ALA A 92 -7.82 2.20 10.38
N TRP A 93 -7.93 2.68 9.13
CA TRP A 93 -8.28 1.86 7.99
C TRP A 93 -7.23 0.75 7.75
N PHE A 94 -5.95 1.11 7.73
CA PHE A 94 -4.88 0.12 7.60
C PHE A 94 -4.79 -0.84 8.77
N TYR A 95 -5.10 -0.41 9.99
CA TYR A 95 -5.17 -1.32 11.12
C TYR A 95 -6.27 -2.39 10.94
N LEU A 96 -7.43 -2.00 10.39
CA LEU A 96 -8.55 -2.90 10.15
C LEU A 96 -8.35 -3.84 8.96
N THR A 97 -7.68 -3.37 7.89
CA THR A 97 -7.54 -4.15 6.65
C THR A 97 -6.14 -4.72 6.41
N GLY A 98 -5.12 -4.15 7.05
CA GLY A 98 -3.70 -4.42 6.75
C GLY A 98 -3.24 -5.81 7.13
N TRP A 99 -3.94 -6.49 8.04
CA TRP A 99 -3.63 -7.89 8.38
C TRP A 99 -3.73 -8.83 7.17
N ILE A 100 -4.58 -8.50 6.18
CA ILE A 100 -4.79 -9.29 4.96
C ILE A 100 -3.49 -9.36 4.14
N GLU A 101 -2.84 -8.21 3.94
CA GLU A 101 -1.56 -8.11 3.24
C GLU A 101 -0.42 -8.65 4.13
N ALA A 102 -0.42 -8.29 5.43
CA ALA A 102 0.63 -8.72 6.35
C ALA A 102 0.75 -10.24 6.47
N ASP A 103 -0.36 -10.98 6.47
CA ASP A 103 -0.37 -12.46 6.51
C ASP A 103 0.27 -13.06 5.26
N ASN A 104 -0.02 -12.53 4.07
CA ASN A 104 0.61 -12.98 2.82
C ASN A 104 2.10 -12.65 2.74
N MET A 105 2.50 -11.46 3.21
CA MET A 105 3.91 -11.07 3.26
C MET A 105 4.70 -11.94 4.25
N ALA A 106 4.05 -12.39 5.33
CA ALA A 106 4.64 -13.36 6.26
C ALA A 106 4.74 -14.77 5.63
N ARG A 107 3.67 -15.27 5.00
CA ARG A 107 3.64 -16.58 4.32
C ARG A 107 4.64 -16.69 3.17
N SER A 108 4.86 -15.60 2.44
CA SER A 108 5.81 -15.53 1.32
C SER A 108 7.27 -15.46 1.76
N GLY A 109 7.53 -15.32 3.06
CA GLY A 109 8.88 -15.10 3.60
C GLY A 109 9.47 -13.72 3.30
N ILE A 110 8.71 -12.82 2.65
CA ILE A 110 9.15 -11.44 2.36
C ILE A 110 9.55 -10.69 3.63
N ASN A 111 8.84 -10.92 4.73
CA ASN A 111 9.12 -10.26 6.01
C ASN A 111 10.35 -10.81 6.76
N LEU A 112 11.01 -11.86 6.25
CA LEU A 112 12.27 -12.37 6.84
C LEU A 112 13.42 -11.40 6.61
N VAL A 113 13.33 -10.56 5.58
CA VAL A 113 14.27 -9.48 5.33
C VAL A 113 13.63 -8.15 5.66
N PRO A 114 14.35 -7.25 6.35
CA PRO A 114 13.82 -5.93 6.67
C PRO A 114 13.54 -5.14 5.39
N LEU A 115 12.28 -4.78 5.15
CA LEU A 115 11.86 -4.07 3.93
C LEU A 115 12.27 -2.59 3.90
N VAL A 116 12.54 -2.02 5.07
CA VAL A 116 12.89 -0.61 5.25
C VAL A 116 14.19 -0.48 6.02
N PRO A 117 15.03 0.53 5.70
CA PRO A 117 16.31 0.72 6.38
C PRO A 117 16.18 1.14 7.83
N PHE A 118 15.03 1.73 8.19
CA PHE A 118 14.74 2.19 9.55
C PHE A 118 13.35 1.76 10.01
N SER A 119 13.23 1.26 11.24
CA SER A 119 11.96 0.83 11.84
C SER A 119 11.62 1.65 13.10
N PRO A 120 10.71 2.63 13.01
CA PRO A 120 10.22 3.37 14.18
C PRO A 120 9.55 2.49 15.23
N MET A 121 8.87 1.42 14.81
CA MET A 121 8.23 0.50 15.74
C MET A 121 9.29 -0.22 16.59
N THR A 122 10.40 -0.61 15.97
CA THR A 122 11.54 -1.20 16.70
C THR A 122 12.18 -0.19 17.66
N ALA A 123 12.38 1.06 17.25
CA ALA A 123 12.89 2.11 18.15
C ALA A 123 11.98 2.38 19.36
N LEU A 124 10.67 2.17 19.20
CA LEU A 124 9.68 2.28 20.28
C LEU A 124 9.58 1.00 21.14
N GLY A 125 10.36 -0.04 20.85
CA GLY A 125 10.38 -1.29 21.61
C GLY A 125 9.34 -2.33 21.18
N PHE A 126 8.70 -2.15 20.02
CA PHE A 126 7.74 -3.11 19.45
C PHE A 126 8.38 -4.10 18.45
N GLY A 127 9.72 -4.18 18.40
CA GLY A 127 10.44 -5.13 17.57
C GLY A 127 10.78 -6.44 18.29
N GLU A 128 11.36 -7.39 17.55
CA GLU A 128 12.01 -8.58 18.11
C GLU A 128 13.13 -8.18 19.09
N HIS A 129 13.54 -9.07 19.98
CA HIS A 129 14.56 -8.78 21.02
C HIS A 129 15.90 -8.31 20.43
N ASP A 130 16.26 -8.78 19.24
CA ASP A 130 17.49 -8.44 18.51
C ASP A 130 17.28 -7.38 17.41
N ALA A 131 16.05 -6.89 17.23
CA ALA A 131 15.75 -5.89 16.21
C ALA A 131 16.33 -4.52 16.58
N ASN A 132 16.98 -3.86 15.63
CA ASN A 132 17.53 -2.51 15.79
C ASN A 132 16.69 -1.48 15.00
N TRP A 133 16.72 -0.20 15.41
CA TRP A 133 16.18 0.89 14.59
C TRP A 133 16.79 0.89 13.19
N LYS A 134 18.09 0.57 13.06
CA LYS A 134 18.77 0.40 11.77
C LYS A 134 18.55 -1.02 11.25
N SER A 135 17.41 -1.27 10.60
CA SER A 135 17.04 -2.62 10.18
C SER A 135 18.00 -3.21 9.12
N TRP A 136 18.66 -2.39 8.30
CA TRP A 136 19.58 -2.87 7.25
C TRP A 136 21.02 -3.07 7.72
N GLU A 137 21.29 -3.00 9.01
CA GLU A 137 22.66 -3.18 9.53
C GLU A 137 23.25 -4.57 9.20
N SER A 138 22.39 -5.59 9.11
CA SER A 138 22.77 -6.94 8.71
C SER A 138 22.72 -7.20 7.20
N VAL A 139 22.17 -6.27 6.41
CA VAL A 139 21.97 -6.46 4.97
C VAL A 139 23.25 -6.06 4.22
N THR A 140 23.88 -7.05 3.61
CA THR A 140 25.07 -6.89 2.79
C THR A 140 24.68 -6.60 1.35
N SER A 141 25.16 -5.49 0.81
CA SER A 141 25.02 -5.19 -0.62
C SER A 141 26.13 -5.87 -1.41
N MET A 142 25.75 -6.67 -2.39
CA MET A 142 26.65 -7.35 -3.32
C MET A 142 26.31 -6.94 -4.75
N TRP A 143 27.35 -6.67 -5.54
CA TRP A 143 27.20 -6.60 -6.98
C TRP A 143 27.35 -7.99 -7.58
N PHE A 144 26.31 -8.46 -8.27
CA PHE A 144 26.36 -9.70 -9.04
C PHE A 144 26.58 -9.36 -10.51
N SER A 145 27.58 -9.99 -11.12
CA SER A 145 27.85 -9.89 -12.56
C SER A 145 27.43 -11.20 -13.24
N GLY A 146 26.34 -11.15 -13.99
CA GLY A 146 25.87 -12.26 -14.82
C GLY A 146 26.58 -12.31 -16.17
N LYS A 147 26.18 -13.26 -17.03
CA LYS A 147 26.76 -13.41 -18.38
C LYS A 147 26.32 -12.27 -19.29
N ASN A 148 25.11 -11.76 -19.07
CA ASN A 148 24.53 -10.65 -19.78
C ASN A 148 24.27 -9.46 -18.84
N TRP A 149 24.16 -8.25 -19.40
CA TRP A 149 23.94 -7.05 -18.58
C TRP A 149 22.61 -7.09 -17.82
N TRP A 150 21.56 -7.72 -18.38
CA TRP A 150 20.26 -7.89 -17.73
C TRP A 150 20.25 -8.94 -16.61
N GLU A 151 21.32 -9.73 -16.50
CA GLU A 151 21.56 -10.67 -15.41
C GLU A 151 22.44 -10.06 -14.32
N SER A 152 22.99 -8.86 -14.53
CA SER A 152 23.89 -8.19 -13.59
C SER A 152 23.14 -7.12 -12.80
N GLY A 153 23.42 -6.99 -11.51
CA GLY A 153 22.73 -6.03 -10.68
C GLY A 153 23.19 -6.00 -9.23
N TYR A 154 22.65 -5.04 -8.48
CA TYR A 154 22.80 -4.99 -7.04
C TYR A 154 21.82 -5.96 -6.38
N PHE A 155 22.36 -6.81 -5.52
CA PHE A 155 21.60 -7.67 -4.62
C PHE A 155 21.84 -7.19 -3.19
N ALA A 156 20.79 -7.20 -2.39
CA ALA A 156 20.85 -6.99 -0.96
C ALA A 156 20.55 -8.34 -0.31
N CYS A 157 21.49 -8.85 0.48
CA CYS A 157 21.43 -10.16 1.15
C CYS A 157 21.58 -9.98 2.65
#